data_AF-A0AAE5XJJ5-F1
#
_entry.id   AF-A0AAE5XJJ5-F1
#
_cell.length_a   1.000
_cell.length_b   1.000
_cell.length_c   1.000
_cell.angle_alpha   90.00
_cell.angle_beta   90.00
_cell.angle_gamma   90.00
#
_symmetry.space_group_name_H-M   'P 1'
#
loop_
_entity.id
_entity.type
_entity.pdbx_description
1 polymer ?
#
loop_
_entity_poly.entity_id
_entity_poly.type
_entity_poly.pdbx_seq_one_letter_code
_entity_poly.pdbx_strand_id
1 'polypeptide(L)'
;MRKKLEDNPAVEAAIEKFIGEFLQKHPKSDIPAWFFEKTCPGTIDDGDYWRIAIVAKKNPRRPLESNVFIDEESGEKRYVIADSYEEVILFEMSFKKSDLSGTILTDVDLNDINDDELAVVS
;
A
#
# COMPACT_ATOMS: atom_id res chain seq x y z
N MET A 1 10.86 14.02 -1.54
CA MET A 1 10.35 14.29 -0.17
C MET A 1 8.83 14.17 -0.20
N ARG A 2 8.24 13.14 0.44
CA ARG A 2 6.77 13.03 0.61
C ARG A 2 6.38 14.02 1.72
N LYS A 3 5.78 15.16 1.36
CA LYS A 3 5.28 16.16 2.31
C LYS A 3 4.01 15.58 2.95
N LYS A 4 3.92 15.51 4.28
CA LYS A 4 2.66 15.18 4.97
C LYS A 4 1.64 16.27 4.63
N LEU A 5 0.67 15.90 3.80
CA LEU A 5 -0.45 16.73 3.33
C LEU A 5 -1.64 16.70 4.30
N GLU A 6 -1.41 16.21 5.53
CA GLU A 6 -2.43 15.76 6.48
C GLU A 6 -3.35 16.90 7.00
N ASP A 7 -3.05 18.18 6.75
CA ASP A 7 -3.84 19.33 7.24
C ASP A 7 -4.57 20.14 6.15
N ASN A 8 -4.78 19.59 4.94
CA ASN A 8 -5.51 20.28 3.88
C ASN A 8 -6.97 19.79 3.80
N PRO A 9 -7.99 20.65 4.06
CA PRO A 9 -9.41 20.27 4.02
C PRO A 9 -9.86 19.67 2.69
N ALA A 10 -9.23 20.09 1.59
CA ALA A 10 -9.55 19.54 0.27
C ALA A 10 -8.98 18.13 0.07
N VAL A 11 -7.86 17.81 0.74
CA VAL A 11 -7.29 16.45 0.76
C VAL A 11 -8.15 15.54 1.63
N GLU A 12 -8.65 16.02 2.78
CA GLU A 12 -9.59 15.27 3.61
C GLU A 12 -10.86 14.90 2.82
N ALA A 13 -11.47 15.86 2.12
CA ALA A 13 -12.63 15.60 1.27
C ALA A 13 -12.35 14.58 0.15
N ALA A 14 -11.15 14.62 -0.44
CA ALA A 14 -10.73 13.63 -1.43
C ALA A 14 -10.54 12.24 -0.81
N ILE A 15 -9.98 12.16 0.40
CA ILE A 15 -9.83 10.90 1.17
C ILE A 15 -11.20 10.31 1.53
N GLU A 16 -12.15 11.13 1.99
CA GLU A 16 -13.51 10.65 2.30
C GLU A 16 -14.19 10.08 1.06
N LYS A 17 -14.09 10.77 -0.09
CA LYS A 17 -14.62 10.28 -1.35
C LYS A 17 -13.94 8.98 -1.79
N PHE A 18 -12.61 8.92 -1.67
CA PHE A 18 -11.83 7.71 -1.94
C PHE A 18 -12.29 6.51 -1.11
N ILE A 19 -12.47 6.69 0.20
CA ILE A 19 -12.97 5.63 1.10
C ILE A 19 -14.40 5.21 0.70
N GLY A 20 -15.25 6.17 0.36
CA GLY A 20 -16.62 5.89 -0.09
C GLY A 20 -16.66 5.02 -1.36
N GLU A 21 -15.87 5.38 -2.37
CA GLU A 21 -15.75 4.64 -3.63
C GLU A 21 -15.15 3.23 -3.41
N PHE A 22 -14.12 3.14 -2.57
CA PHE A 22 -13.54 1.85 -2.18
C PHE A 22 -14.58 0.94 -1.53
N LEU A 23 -15.33 1.42 -0.54
CA LEU A 23 -16.33 0.62 0.18
C LEU A 23 -17.57 0.26 -0.66
N GLN A 24 -17.85 1.00 -1.73
CA GLN A 24 -18.90 0.63 -2.69
C GLN A 24 -18.48 -0.57 -3.55
N LYS A 25 -17.20 -0.66 -3.92
CA LYS A 25 -16.67 -1.78 -4.69
C LYS A 25 -16.28 -2.99 -3.84
N HIS A 26 -15.77 -2.73 -2.64
CA HIS A 26 -15.32 -3.71 -1.66
C HIS A 26 -16.15 -3.52 -0.40
N PRO A 27 -17.38 -4.07 -0.34
CA PRO A 27 -18.21 -4.00 0.85
C PRO A 27 -17.45 -4.49 2.07
N LYS A 28 -17.69 -3.89 3.25
CA LYS A 28 -16.96 -4.26 4.48
C LYS A 28 -17.01 -5.74 4.83
N SER A 29 -18.06 -6.46 4.41
CA SER A 29 -18.20 -7.91 4.61
C SER A 29 -17.19 -8.73 3.81
N ASP A 30 -16.67 -8.17 2.73
CA ASP A 30 -15.89 -8.87 1.71
C ASP A 30 -14.41 -8.47 1.77
N ILE A 31 -14.06 -7.51 2.63
CA ILE A 31 -12.66 -7.10 2.86
C ILE A 31 -11.97 -8.17 3.72
N PRO A 32 -10.88 -8.79 3.23
CA PRO A 32 -10.14 -9.78 3.99
C PRO A 32 -9.55 -9.21 5.30
N ALA A 33 -9.46 -10.05 6.34
CA ALA A 33 -8.96 -9.63 7.65
C ALA A 33 -7.54 -9.04 7.62
N TRP A 34 -6.67 -9.59 6.76
CA TRP A 34 -5.28 -9.13 6.61
C TRP A 34 -5.19 -7.67 6.10
N PHE A 35 -6.22 -7.17 5.43
CA PHE A 35 -6.20 -5.89 4.73
C PHE A 35 -5.83 -4.73 5.66
N PHE A 36 -6.43 -4.66 6.84
CA PHE A 36 -6.21 -3.55 7.77
C PHE A 36 -4.82 -3.58 8.44
N GLU A 37 -4.20 -4.76 8.51
CA GLU A 37 -2.88 -4.94 9.15
C GLU A 37 -1.72 -4.81 8.16
N LYS A 38 -1.97 -5.07 6.88
CA LYS A 38 -0.92 -5.18 5.84
C LYS A 38 -1.01 -4.11 4.76
N THR A 39 -1.90 -3.11 4.93
CA THR A 39 -2.04 -1.99 3.98
C THR A 39 -1.80 -0.65 4.65
N CYS A 40 -1.40 0.33 3.85
CA CYS A 40 -1.42 1.72 4.24
C CYS A 40 -1.94 2.61 3.10
N PRO A 41 -2.66 3.70 3.44
CA PRO A 41 -3.02 4.69 2.44
C PRO A 41 -1.81 5.57 2.10
N GLY A 42 -1.75 6.00 0.85
CA GLY A 42 -0.78 6.96 0.34
C GLY A 42 -1.46 8.03 -0.50
N THR A 43 -1.01 9.27 -0.34
CA THR A 43 -1.46 10.40 -1.15
C THR A 43 -0.28 11.04 -1.85
N ILE A 44 -0.40 11.25 -3.16
CA ILE A 44 0.59 11.93 -4.00
C ILE A 44 -0.07 13.18 -4.59
N ASP A 45 0.64 14.30 -4.48
CA ASP A 45 0.31 15.53 -5.20
C ASP A 45 0.96 15.45 -6.60
N ASP A 46 0.12 15.41 -7.64
CA ASP A 46 0.53 15.32 -9.04
C ASP A 46 0.04 16.57 -9.82
N GLY A 47 0.34 17.75 -9.29
CA GLY A 47 0.03 19.03 -9.94
C GLY A 47 -1.45 19.38 -9.84
N ASP A 48 -2.21 19.15 -10.92
CA ASP A 48 -3.65 19.43 -10.96
C ASP A 48 -4.51 18.32 -10.33
N TYR A 49 -3.87 17.22 -9.93
CA TYR A 49 -4.53 16.04 -9.40
C TYR A 49 -3.94 15.60 -8.05
N TRP A 50 -4.77 14.99 -7.22
CA TRP A 50 -4.34 14.13 -6.13
C TRP A 50 -4.46 12.68 -6.57
N ARG A 51 -3.44 11.86 -6.33
CA ARG A 51 -3.55 10.40 -6.44
C ARG A 51 -3.59 9.83 -5.04
N ILE A 52 -4.63 9.06 -4.75
CA ILE A 52 -4.81 8.38 -3.47
C ILE A 52 -4.82 6.89 -3.75
N ALA A 53 -4.03 6.13 -3.00
CA ALA A 53 -3.87 4.70 -3.17
C ALA A 53 -3.89 3.98 -1.83
N ILE A 54 -4.40 2.75 -1.82
CA ILE A 54 -4.13 1.76 -0.78
C ILE A 54 -3.03 0.85 -1.30
N VAL A 55 -1.93 0.79 -0.56
CA VAL A 55 -0.77 -0.04 -0.92
C VAL A 55 -0.56 -1.12 0.12
N ALA A 56 -0.19 -2.31 -0.33
CA ALA A 56 0.39 -3.36 0.49
C ALA A 56 1.89 -3.47 0.20
N LYS A 57 2.66 -3.97 1.15
CA LYS A 57 4.09 -4.27 0.93
C LYS A 57 4.26 -5.77 0.83
N LYS A 58 4.71 -6.25 -0.32
CA LYS A 58 5.20 -7.62 -0.47
C LYS A 58 6.59 -7.73 0.14
N ASN A 59 6.76 -8.71 1.02
CA ASN A 59 8.08 -9.16 1.41
C ASN A 59 8.48 -10.24 0.40
N PRO A 60 9.46 -9.99 -0.49
CA PRO A 60 9.88 -11.00 -1.47
C PRO A 60 10.50 -12.26 -0.82
N ARG A 61 10.69 -12.29 0.51
CA ARG A 61 11.24 -13.43 1.25
C ARG A 61 10.24 -13.96 2.27
N ARG A 62 10.07 -15.29 2.29
CA ARG A 62 9.21 -16.00 3.24
C ARG A 62 9.67 -15.73 4.69
N PRO A 63 8.77 -15.62 5.68
CA PRO A 63 9.09 -15.43 7.12
C PRO A 63 9.99 -16.52 7.78
N LEU A 64 10.52 -17.48 7.02
CA LEU A 64 11.26 -18.65 7.50
C LEU A 64 12.66 -18.82 6.87
N GLU A 65 13.05 -17.97 5.93
CA GLU A 65 14.43 -17.98 5.43
C GLU A 65 15.31 -17.17 6.39
N SER A 66 16.30 -17.84 6.98
CA SER A 66 17.26 -17.23 7.90
C SER A 66 17.88 -15.97 7.28
N ASN A 67 17.74 -14.83 7.94
CA ASN A 67 18.44 -13.58 7.59
C ASN A 67 19.96 -13.67 7.84
N VAL A 68 20.49 -14.85 8.15
CA VAL A 68 21.90 -15.13 8.38
C VAL A 68 22.41 -16.00 7.24
N PHE A 69 23.28 -15.41 6.41
CA PHE A 69 24.10 -16.14 5.46
C PHE A 69 25.46 -16.40 6.10
N ILE A 70 25.96 -17.64 6.01
CA ILE A 70 27.33 -17.98 6.43
C ILE A 70 28.16 -18.03 5.15
N ASP A 71 29.11 -17.12 5.04
CA ASP A 71 30.09 -17.12 3.96
C ASP A 71 30.94 -18.41 4.08
N GLU A 72 30.81 -19.32 3.11
CA GLU A 72 31.44 -20.65 3.19
C GLU A 72 32.98 -20.61 3.16
N GLU A 73 33.56 -19.51 2.68
CA GLU A 73 35.00 -19.32 2.54
C GLU A 73 35.63 -18.74 3.81
N SER A 74 34.91 -17.85 4.50
CA SER A 74 35.41 -17.15 5.71
C SER A 74 34.77 -17.61 7.02
N GLY A 75 33.64 -18.33 6.97
CA GLY A 75 32.85 -18.72 8.14
C GLY A 75 32.11 -17.55 8.82
N GLU A 76 32.14 -16.35 8.23
CA GLU A 76 31.50 -15.18 8.80
C GLU A 76 29.98 -15.22 8.64
N LYS A 77 29.27 -14.96 9.73
CA LYS A 77 27.82 -14.73 9.72
C LYS A 77 27.52 -13.32 9.23
N ARG A 78 26.89 -13.20 8.06
CA ARG A 78 26.39 -11.93 7.53
C ARG A 78 24.89 -11.86 7.69
N TYR A 79 24.44 -10.77 8.32
CA TYR A 79 23.01 -10.46 8.44
C TYR A 79 22.55 -9.75 7.18
N VAL A 80 21.61 -10.34 6.45
CA VAL A 80 21.00 -9.71 5.27
C VAL A 80 19.77 -8.95 5.73
N ILE A 81 19.87 -7.62 5.75
CA ILE A 81 18.71 -6.75 5.87
C ILE A 81 18.07 -6.71 4.48
N ALA A 82 16.82 -7.15 4.34
CA ALA A 82 16.11 -7.05 3.08
C ALA A 82 15.82 -5.56 2.78
N ASP A 83 16.61 -4.96 1.89
CA ASP A 83 16.56 -3.52 1.60
C ASP A 83 15.40 -3.09 0.68
N SER A 84 14.56 -4.01 0.18
CA SER A 84 13.45 -3.63 -0.70
C SER A 84 12.20 -4.49 -0.49
N TYR A 85 11.19 -3.89 0.11
CA TYR A 85 9.80 -4.35 -0.04
C TYR A 85 9.30 -3.95 -1.43
N GLU A 86 8.57 -4.85 -2.09
CA GLU A 86 7.84 -4.50 -3.31
C GLU A 86 6.50 -3.86 -2.91
N GLU A 87 6.23 -2.63 -3.36
CA GLU A 87 4.94 -1.98 -3.11
C GLU A 87 3.91 -2.47 -4.15
N VAL A 88 2.79 -3.01 -3.67
CA VAL A 88 1.66 -3.45 -4.49
C VAL A 88 0.50 -2.48 -4.29
N ILE A 89 0.07 -1.82 -5.35
CA ILE A 89 -1.08 -0.92 -5.32
C ILE A 89 -2.35 -1.77 -5.46
N LEU A 90 -3.19 -1.77 -4.43
CA LEU A 90 -4.41 -2.57 -4.38
C LEU A 90 -5.60 -1.82 -4.98
N PHE A 91 -5.69 -0.54 -4.65
CA PHE A 91 -6.75 0.33 -5.12
C PHE A 91 -6.19 1.74 -5.27
N GLU A 92 -6.45 2.39 -6.38
CA GLU A 92 -5.94 3.74 -6.65
C GLU A 92 -6.97 4.56 -7.41
N MET A 93 -7.11 5.82 -7.00
CA MET A 93 -7.90 6.82 -7.70
C MET A 93 -7.12 8.11 -7.90
N SER A 94 -7.39 8.77 -9.02
CA SER A 94 -6.98 10.15 -9.29
C SER A 94 -8.17 11.09 -9.09
N PHE A 95 -7.96 12.18 -8.37
CA PHE A 95 -8.94 13.24 -8.12
C PHE A 95 -8.44 14.56 -8.67
N LYS A 96 -9.24 15.22 -9.50
CA LYS A 96 -8.92 16.56 -9.98
C LYS A 96 -9.15 17.58 -8.86
N LYS A 97 -8.16 18.44 -8.59
CA LYS A 97 -8.24 19.40 -7.48
C LYS A 97 -9.31 20.47 -7.63
N SER A 98 -9.68 20.79 -8.88
CA SER A 98 -10.63 21.86 -9.18
C SER A 98 -12.07 21.56 -8.79
N ASP A 99 -12.48 20.29 -8.90
CA ASP A 99 -13.89 19.86 -8.78
C ASP A 99 -14.06 18.51 -8.06
N LEU A 100 -12.97 17.91 -7.59
CA LEU A 100 -12.94 16.59 -6.95
C LEU A 100 -13.54 15.47 -7.81
N SER A 101 -13.61 15.64 -9.13
CA SER A 101 -13.94 14.55 -10.04
C SER A 101 -12.87 13.46 -9.93
N GLY A 102 -13.32 12.21 -9.75
CA GLY A 102 -12.46 11.06 -9.46
C GLY A 102 -12.48 10.06 -10.59
N THR A 103 -11.38 9.35 -10.82
CA THR A 103 -11.32 8.19 -11.73
C THR A 103 -10.49 7.10 -11.08
N ILE A 104 -11.02 5.87 -11.10
CA ILE A 104 -10.31 4.69 -10.62
C ILE A 104 -9.23 4.34 -11.63
N LEU A 105 -7.99 4.24 -11.17
CA LEU A 105 -6.83 3.85 -11.96
C LEU A 105 -6.48 2.37 -11.78
N THR A 106 -6.58 1.89 -10.54
CA THR A 106 -6.24 0.52 -10.16
C THR A 106 -7.31 -0.03 -9.21
N ASP A 107 -7.71 -1.28 -9.43
CA ASP A 107 -8.66 -2.01 -8.61
C ASP A 107 -8.34 -3.50 -8.71
N VAL A 108 -7.69 -4.03 -7.67
CA VAL A 108 -7.27 -5.44 -7.58
C VAL A 108 -8.32 -6.22 -6.79
N ASP A 109 -8.65 -7.43 -7.24
CA ASP A 109 -9.45 -8.35 -6.43
C ASP A 109 -8.64 -8.79 -5.21
N LEU A 110 -9.11 -8.41 -4.02
CA LEU A 110 -8.42 -8.69 -2.77
C LEU A 110 -8.36 -10.18 -2.46
N ASN A 111 -9.22 -11.00 -3.06
CA ASN A 111 -9.23 -12.46 -2.86
C ASN A 111 -8.13 -13.18 -3.65
N ASP A 112 -7.59 -12.56 -4.70
CA ASP A 112 -6.50 -13.11 -5.51
C ASP A 112 -5.12 -12.89 -4.86
N ILE A 113 -5.06 -12.19 -3.73
CA ILE A 113 -3.83 -11.83 -3.05
C ILE A 113 -3.47 -12.90 -2.02
N ASN A 114 -2.28 -13.49 -2.19
CA ASN A 114 -1.67 -14.36 -1.19
C ASN A 114 -1.13 -13.52 -0.02
N ASP A 115 -1.80 -13.56 1.13
CA ASP A 115 -1.47 -12.69 2.24
C ASP A 115 -0.19 -13.12 2.99
N ASP A 116 0.24 -14.38 2.87
CA ASP A 116 1.52 -14.88 3.41
C ASP A 116 2.75 -14.15 2.82
N GLU A 117 2.59 -13.53 1.65
CA GLU A 117 3.63 -12.76 0.97
C GLU A 117 3.65 -11.29 1.39
N LEU A 118 2.67 -10.85 2.18
CA LEU A 118 2.52 -9.46 2.60
C LEU A 118 3.15 -9.20 3.97
N ALA A 119 3.86 -8.08 4.08
CA ALA A 119 4.42 -7.57 5.33
C ALA A 119 3.36 -6.83 6.15
N VAL A 120 3.41 -7.00 7.47
CA VAL A 120 2.64 -6.19 8.41
C VAL A 120 3.16 -4.76 8.38
N VAL A 121 2.26 -3.78 8.28
CA VAL A 121 2.59 -2.36 8.28
C VAL A 121 2.30 -1.82 9.69
N SER A 122 3.21 -2.11 10.63
CA SER A 122 3.15 -1.60 12.02
C SER A 122 3.66 -0.17 12.14
#